data_AF-A0A7S2T2X7-F1
#
_entry.id   AF-A0A7S2T2X7-F1
#
_cell.length_a   1.000
_cell.length_b   1.000
_cell.length_c   1.000
_cell.angle_alpha   90.00
_cell.angle_beta   90.00
_cell.angle_gamma   90.00
#
_symmetry.space_group_name_H-M   'P 1'
#
loop_
_entity.id
_entity.type
_entity.pdbx_description
1 polymer ?
#
loop_
_entity_poly.entity_id
_entity_poly.type
_entity_poly.pdbx_seq_one_letter_code
_entity_poly.pdbx_strand_id
1 'polypeptide(L)'
;SSDRNGGGGVEGDSGSGLPTNPTWQEVARLASEGADDFSLLRRKGRLKEQDHLIDFMIDMHKTHTTLEVMEKVQTWIKGHKRDKKNSKLKKLVPQIGAFRTELDLVRALMEYDGHSSLMERQFVPPNFAEIRHILNLSQIHASAPSLKLATFDADGTLYDDGKHFTRDSSMISLILGLLSNEVNVAIITAAGYPGQVGRYEERLEGLLEVFKELEVPKEVLDRFYIMGGECNYLLKIDENYKLYFIPRSEWASCAMMWDESEIEALLDRAQAVLLNTASKLNVEVNLVRKERAVGVSPVNPSVYEVLEELALTAQYELQGVSSVPFCAFNGGGGRFVGG
;
A
#
# COMPACT_ATOMS: atom_id res chain seq x y z
N SER A 1 -63.60 -28.94 -34.66
CA SER A 1 -64.66 -29.17 -33.67
C SER A 1 -63.99 -29.30 -32.32
N SER A 2 -63.97 -28.20 -31.56
CA SER A 2 -64.75 -27.98 -30.31
C SER A 2 -64.05 -28.65 -29.13
N ASP A 3 -63.63 -27.97 -28.06
CA ASP A 3 -64.40 -27.08 -27.17
C ASP A 3 -63.44 -26.18 -26.36
N ARG A 4 -63.69 -24.87 -26.28
CA ARG A 4 -64.31 -24.08 -25.16
C ARG A 4 -63.35 -23.52 -24.10
N ASN A 5 -63.13 -22.21 -24.25
CA ASN A 5 -63.20 -21.12 -23.27
C ASN A 5 -63.51 -21.41 -21.78
N GLY A 6 -62.72 -20.72 -20.94
CA GLY A 6 -63.02 -20.27 -19.57
C GLY A 6 -61.69 -19.92 -18.89
N GLY A 7 -61.25 -18.67 -18.71
CA GLY A 7 -62.00 -17.46 -18.38
C GLY A 7 -62.03 -17.28 -16.86
N GLY A 8 -60.90 -16.90 -16.27
CA GLY A 8 -60.76 -16.64 -14.83
C GLY A 8 -59.51 -15.79 -14.59
N GLY A 9 -59.68 -14.46 -14.68
CA GLY A 9 -58.66 -13.50 -14.31
C GLY A 9 -58.46 -13.49 -12.79
N VAL A 10 -57.23 -13.72 -12.38
CA VAL A 10 -56.71 -13.27 -11.09
C VAL A 10 -55.63 -12.26 -11.45
N GLU A 11 -55.94 -10.98 -11.33
CA GLU A 11 -54.94 -9.92 -11.26
C GLU A 11 -54.15 -10.15 -9.96
N GLY A 12 -53.10 -10.96 -10.07
CA GLY A 12 -52.01 -10.96 -9.13
C GLY A 12 -51.22 -9.68 -9.38
N ASP A 13 -51.39 -8.71 -8.48
CA ASP A 13 -50.50 -7.58 -8.31
C ASP A 13 -49.10 -8.11 -7.95
N SER A 14 -48.34 -8.49 -8.98
CA SER A 14 -46.91 -8.76 -8.86
C SER A 14 -46.20 -7.42 -8.86
N GLY A 15 -46.15 -6.79 -7.68
CA GLY A 15 -45.21 -5.73 -7.37
C GLY A 15 -43.79 -6.27 -7.50
N SER A 16 -43.29 -6.32 -8.74
CA SER A 16 -41.93 -6.70 -9.07
C SER A 16 -41.04 -5.46 -9.12
N GLY A 17 -40.05 -5.42 -8.23
CA GLY A 17 -38.83 -4.64 -8.45
C GLY A 17 -38.60 -3.51 -7.45
N LEU A 18 -38.45 -3.83 -6.16
CA LEU A 18 -37.62 -2.98 -5.28
C LEU A 18 -36.14 -3.17 -5.67
N PRO A 19 -35.29 -2.14 -5.59
CA PRO A 19 -34.00 -2.11 -6.28
C PRO A 19 -33.02 -3.13 -5.72
N THR A 20 -32.46 -3.98 -6.58
CA THR A 20 -31.47 -5.02 -6.26
C THR A 20 -30.06 -4.46 -6.14
N ASN A 21 -29.88 -3.29 -5.55
CA ASN A 21 -28.56 -2.70 -5.33
C ASN A 21 -28.19 -2.82 -3.84
N PRO A 22 -27.05 -3.44 -3.50
CA PRO A 22 -26.63 -3.54 -2.11
C PRO A 22 -26.34 -2.16 -1.53
N THR A 23 -26.63 -1.98 -0.26
CA THR A 23 -26.24 -0.81 0.52
C THR A 23 -24.71 -0.80 0.73
N TRP A 24 -24.13 0.37 1.01
CA TRP A 24 -22.70 0.45 1.30
C TRP A 24 -22.29 -0.39 2.52
N GLN A 25 -23.16 -0.54 3.51
CA GLN A 25 -22.89 -1.39 4.69
C GLN A 25 -22.89 -2.88 4.33
N GLU A 26 -23.75 -3.32 3.41
CA GLU A 26 -23.74 -4.70 2.92
C GLU A 26 -22.44 -4.99 2.16
N VAL A 27 -22.00 -4.06 1.30
CA VAL A 27 -20.70 -4.18 0.62
C VAL A 27 -19.54 -4.16 1.61
N ALA A 28 -19.59 -3.32 2.65
CA ALA A 28 -18.59 -3.29 3.70
C ALA A 28 -18.51 -4.60 4.50
N ARG A 29 -19.62 -5.33 4.64
CA ARG A 29 -19.66 -6.65 5.31
C ARG A 29 -19.07 -7.76 4.48
N LEU A 30 -19.15 -7.71 3.15
CA LEU A 30 -18.51 -8.70 2.26
C LEU A 30 -16.99 -8.81 2.53
N ALA A 31 -16.35 -7.72 2.95
CA ALA A 31 -14.95 -7.74 3.41
C ALA A 31 -14.69 -8.69 4.59
N SER A 32 -15.66 -8.82 5.50
CA SER A 32 -15.54 -9.68 6.68
C SER A 32 -15.81 -11.16 6.37
N GLU A 33 -16.58 -11.45 5.32
CA GLU A 33 -16.99 -12.80 4.94
C GLU A 33 -16.05 -13.45 3.91
N GLY A 34 -15.32 -12.65 3.11
CA GLY A 34 -14.36 -13.13 2.11
C GLY A 34 -12.95 -13.46 2.64
N ALA A 35 -12.72 -13.37 3.96
CA ALA A 35 -11.39 -13.48 4.56
C ALA A 35 -10.77 -14.90 4.54
N ASP A 36 -11.55 -15.93 4.20
CA ASP A 36 -11.10 -17.33 4.17
C ASP A 36 -10.31 -17.71 2.89
N ASP A 37 -10.04 -16.75 1.99
CA ASP A 37 -9.31 -17.02 0.75
C ASP A 37 -7.79 -17.12 0.97
N PHE A 38 -7.35 -18.26 1.53
CA PHE A 38 -5.95 -18.66 1.66
C PHE A 38 -5.18 -18.69 0.31
N SER A 39 -5.85 -18.56 -0.84
CA SER A 39 -5.16 -18.40 -2.13
C SER A 39 -4.35 -17.09 -2.22
N LEU A 40 -4.75 -16.05 -1.46
CA LEU A 40 -4.01 -14.79 -1.34
C LEU A 40 -2.65 -14.99 -0.66
N LEU A 41 -2.58 -15.91 0.32
CA LEU A 41 -1.33 -16.32 0.99
C LEU A 41 -0.43 -17.20 0.10
N ARG A 42 -0.88 -17.61 -1.09
CA ARG A 42 -0.05 -18.34 -2.07
C ARG A 42 0.63 -17.43 -3.08
N ARG A 43 0.31 -16.14 -3.12
CA ARG A 43 0.94 -15.22 -4.08
C ARG A 43 2.42 -15.08 -3.74
N LYS A 44 3.27 -15.65 -4.61
CA LYS A 44 4.70 -15.36 -4.69
C LYS A 44 4.86 -13.94 -5.22
N GLY A 45 4.68 -12.96 -4.35
CA GLY A 45 5.12 -11.60 -4.63
C GLY A 45 6.64 -11.62 -4.76
N ARG A 46 7.13 -11.45 -5.99
CA ARG A 46 8.55 -11.16 -6.27
C ARG A 46 8.80 -9.67 -5.97
N LEU A 47 8.39 -9.21 -4.80
CA LEU A 47 8.94 -7.98 -4.26
C LEU A 47 10.45 -8.23 -4.11
N LYS A 48 11.28 -7.19 -4.21
CA LYS A 48 12.69 -7.26 -3.78
C LYS A 48 12.73 -7.43 -2.24
N GLU A 49 12.06 -8.45 -1.70
CA GLU A 49 11.86 -8.65 -0.25
C GLU A 49 13.19 -9.09 0.34
N GLN A 50 13.89 -8.15 0.98
CA GLN A 50 14.91 -8.45 1.97
C GLN A 50 14.37 -7.92 3.28
N ASP A 51 14.08 -8.83 4.20
CA ASP A 51 13.78 -8.48 5.58
C ASP A 51 14.72 -9.27 6.47
N HIS A 52 15.65 -8.57 7.11
CA HIS A 52 16.68 -9.18 7.93
C HIS A 52 16.14 -9.98 9.12
N LEU A 53 14.94 -9.67 9.62
CA LEU A 53 14.30 -10.47 10.65
C LEU A 53 13.81 -11.80 10.07
N ILE A 54 13.16 -11.75 8.91
CA ILE A 54 12.66 -12.95 8.23
C ILE A 54 13.82 -13.87 7.84
N ASP A 55 14.86 -13.31 7.23
CA ASP A 55 16.06 -14.08 6.85
C ASP A 55 16.72 -14.73 8.07
N PHE A 56 16.81 -13.99 9.18
CA PHE A 56 17.31 -14.52 10.45
C PHE A 56 16.42 -15.65 10.99
N MET A 57 15.09 -15.49 10.94
CA MET A 57 14.15 -16.53 11.35
C MET A 57 14.27 -17.79 10.48
N ILE A 58 14.44 -17.65 9.17
CA ILE A 58 14.70 -18.77 8.26
C ILE A 58 16.01 -19.48 8.66
N ASP A 59 17.08 -18.73 8.91
CA ASP A 59 18.37 -19.30 9.30
C ASP A 59 18.29 -20.09 10.63
N MET A 60 17.48 -19.62 11.59
CA MET A 60 17.27 -20.34 12.85
C MET A 60 16.70 -21.75 12.67
N HIS A 61 15.94 -22.01 11.60
CA HIS A 61 15.36 -23.34 11.33
C HIS A 61 16.41 -24.40 10.98
N LYS A 62 17.68 -24.01 10.76
CA LYS A 62 18.80 -24.97 10.67
C LYS A 62 19.03 -25.73 11.98
N THR A 63 18.59 -25.18 13.11
CA THR A 63 18.88 -25.71 14.45
C THR A 63 17.66 -25.76 15.38
N HIS A 64 16.51 -25.24 14.96
CA HIS A 64 15.31 -25.12 15.77
C HIS A 64 14.07 -25.55 14.96
N THR A 65 13.07 -26.09 15.66
CA THR A 65 11.73 -26.30 15.11
C THR A 65 11.00 -24.98 14.90
N THR A 66 9.96 -24.97 14.07
CA THR A 66 9.18 -23.75 13.79
C THR A 66 8.59 -23.13 15.06
N LEU A 67 8.06 -23.96 15.98
CA LEU A 67 7.53 -23.47 17.25
C LEU A 67 8.62 -22.80 18.10
N GLU A 68 9.79 -23.42 18.25
CA GLU A 68 10.91 -22.86 19.01
C GLU A 68 11.41 -21.53 18.43
N VAL A 69 11.43 -21.39 17.10
CA VAL A 69 11.77 -20.12 16.45
C VAL A 69 10.78 -19.03 16.87
N MET A 70 9.48 -19.29 16.78
CA MET A 70 8.44 -18.31 17.13
C MET A 70 8.51 -17.91 18.62
N GLU A 71 8.66 -18.87 19.53
CA GLU A 71 8.78 -18.64 20.97
C GLU A 71 10.01 -17.78 21.34
N LYS A 72 11.16 -18.06 20.72
CA LYS A 72 12.39 -17.31 20.96
C LYS A 72 12.28 -15.90 20.40
N VAL A 73 11.82 -15.76 19.16
CA VAL A 73 11.77 -14.48 18.46
C VAL A 73 10.73 -13.56 19.10
N GLN A 74 9.54 -14.04 19.49
CA GLN A 74 8.56 -13.21 20.20
C GLN A 74 9.11 -12.68 21.53
N THR A 75 9.88 -13.51 22.26
CA THR A 75 10.53 -13.11 23.50
C THR A 75 11.58 -12.02 23.25
N TRP A 76 12.35 -12.13 22.17
CA TRP A 76 13.34 -11.13 21.78
C TRP A 76 12.69 -9.84 21.28
N ILE A 77 11.57 -9.91 20.56
CA ILE A 77 10.76 -8.76 20.16
C ILE A 77 10.23 -8.01 21.39
N LYS A 78 9.68 -8.73 22.37
CA LYS A 78 9.24 -8.15 23.65
C LYS A 78 10.40 -7.50 24.41
N GLY A 79 11.59 -8.09 24.37
CA GLY A 79 12.82 -7.46 24.87
C GLY A 79 13.20 -6.19 24.11
N HIS A 80 13.15 -6.22 22.78
CA HIS A 80 13.50 -5.11 21.90
C HIS A 80 12.57 -3.91 22.05
N LYS A 81 11.27 -4.15 22.21
CA LYS A 81 10.29 -3.09 22.48
C LYS A 81 10.62 -2.31 23.77
N ARG A 82 11.17 -2.98 24.79
CA ARG A 82 11.55 -2.36 26.07
C ARG A 82 12.89 -1.62 26.00
N ASP A 83 13.89 -2.19 25.32
CA ASP A 83 15.19 -1.54 25.08
C ASP A 83 15.66 -1.78 23.64
N LYS A 84 15.29 -0.84 22.75
CA LYS A 84 15.63 -0.93 21.32
C LYS A 84 17.13 -0.85 21.04
N LYS A 85 17.92 -0.23 21.95
CA LYS A 85 19.35 0.03 21.70
C LYS A 85 20.22 -1.16 22.11
N ASN A 86 19.93 -1.81 23.25
CA ASN A 86 20.80 -2.85 23.80
C ASN A 86 20.19 -4.26 23.85
N SER A 87 18.98 -4.45 23.32
CA SER A 87 18.32 -5.76 23.31
C SER A 87 19.12 -6.84 22.58
N LYS A 88 18.85 -8.10 22.97
CA LYS A 88 19.38 -9.29 22.29
C LYS A 88 19.03 -9.29 20.80
N LEU A 89 17.79 -8.92 20.44
CA LEU A 89 17.37 -8.87 19.04
C LEU A 89 18.22 -7.88 18.21
N LYS A 90 18.56 -6.71 18.76
CA LYS A 90 19.41 -5.72 18.08
C LYS A 90 20.83 -6.25 17.84
N LYS A 91 21.36 -7.09 18.73
CA LYS A 91 22.67 -7.73 18.56
C LYS A 91 22.65 -8.82 17.49
N LEU A 92 21.56 -9.57 17.40
CA LEU A 92 21.38 -10.67 16.44
C LEU A 92 21.03 -10.17 15.04
N VAL A 93 20.21 -9.12 14.96
CA VAL A 93 19.75 -8.49 13.73
C VAL A 93 20.06 -6.99 13.83
N PRO A 94 21.29 -6.55 13.49
CA PRO A 94 21.71 -5.15 13.64
C PRO A 94 20.84 -4.14 12.89
N GLN A 95 20.20 -4.56 11.81
CA GLN A 95 19.31 -3.74 10.97
C GLN A 95 17.87 -3.69 11.50
N ILE A 96 17.55 -4.40 12.59
CA ILE A 96 16.18 -4.44 13.11
C ILE A 96 15.66 -3.04 13.44
N GLY A 97 14.44 -2.77 12.98
CA GLY A 97 13.67 -1.57 13.29
C GLY A 97 13.03 -1.62 14.67
N ALA A 98 12.02 -0.78 14.90
CA ALA A 98 11.30 -0.70 16.16
C ALA A 98 9.96 -1.46 16.11
N PHE A 99 9.59 -2.10 17.23
CA PHE A 99 8.28 -2.72 17.41
C PHE A 99 7.37 -1.80 18.24
N ARG A 100 6.20 -1.45 17.70
CA ARG A 100 5.19 -0.64 18.42
C ARG A 100 4.24 -1.50 19.24
N THR A 101 4.00 -2.73 18.81
CA THR A 101 3.14 -3.71 19.47
C THR A 101 3.95 -4.90 20.00
N GLU A 102 3.38 -5.66 20.93
CA GLU A 102 3.89 -7.02 21.20
C GLU A 102 3.34 -7.95 20.11
N LEU A 103 4.15 -8.91 19.66
CA LEU A 103 3.77 -9.86 18.62
C LEU A 103 3.66 -11.26 19.23
N ASP A 104 2.45 -11.82 19.25
CA ASP A 104 2.20 -13.21 19.62
C ASP A 104 2.42 -14.09 18.38
N LEU A 105 3.65 -14.56 18.21
CA LEU A 105 4.04 -15.34 17.04
C LEU A 105 3.57 -16.79 17.14
N VAL A 106 3.38 -17.30 18.36
CA VAL A 106 2.89 -18.67 18.59
C VAL A 106 1.43 -18.77 18.19
N ARG A 107 0.58 -17.82 18.61
CA ARG A 107 -0.81 -17.78 18.16
C ARG A 107 -0.91 -17.67 16.64
N ALA A 108 -0.13 -16.77 16.04
CA ALA A 108 -0.13 -16.58 14.59
C ALA A 108 0.35 -17.84 13.84
N LEU A 109 1.35 -18.54 14.37
CA LEU A 109 1.78 -19.83 13.82
C LEU A 109 0.66 -20.86 13.87
N MET A 110 -0.05 -21.02 15.00
CA MET A 110 -1.13 -22.01 15.12
C MET A 110 -2.26 -21.77 14.10
N GLU A 111 -2.64 -20.51 13.89
CA GLU A 111 -3.67 -20.14 12.92
C GLU A 111 -3.22 -20.37 11.46
N TYR A 112 -1.97 -20.00 11.15
CA TYR A 112 -1.38 -20.27 9.84
C TYR A 112 -1.20 -21.78 9.58
N ASP A 113 -0.80 -22.54 10.61
CA ASP A 113 -0.53 -23.97 10.53
C ASP A 113 -1.80 -24.79 10.31
N GLY A 114 -2.94 -24.36 10.87
CA GLY A 114 -4.25 -25.02 10.69
C GLY A 114 -4.64 -25.25 9.22
N HIS A 115 -4.01 -24.53 8.29
CA HIS A 115 -4.27 -24.63 6.85
C HIS A 115 -3.04 -24.99 5.99
N SER A 116 -1.83 -24.96 6.58
CA SER A 116 -0.56 -25.12 5.83
C SER A 116 0.28 -26.31 6.29
N SER A 117 -0.06 -26.91 7.43
CA SER A 117 0.65 -28.03 8.06
C SER A 117 2.16 -27.82 8.09
N LEU A 118 2.59 -26.58 8.33
CA LEU A 118 3.97 -26.13 8.38
C LEU A 118 4.77 -26.87 9.45
N MET A 119 4.18 -27.12 10.62
CA MET A 119 4.80 -27.80 11.76
C MET A 119 5.00 -29.31 11.51
N GLU A 120 4.20 -29.91 10.62
CA GLU A 120 4.27 -31.35 10.31
C GLU A 120 5.30 -31.67 9.21
N ARG A 121 5.91 -30.65 8.57
CA ARG A 121 6.84 -30.87 7.46
C ARG A 121 8.18 -31.40 7.96
N GLN A 122 8.63 -32.50 7.36
CA GLN A 122 9.91 -33.13 7.70
C GLN A 122 11.08 -32.66 6.83
N PHE A 123 10.82 -32.31 5.56
CA PHE A 123 11.87 -32.07 4.56
C PHE A 123 11.85 -30.68 3.96
N VAL A 124 10.75 -29.94 4.13
CA VAL A 124 10.56 -28.61 3.56
C VAL A 124 10.44 -27.61 4.71
N PRO A 125 11.52 -26.88 5.05
CA PRO A 125 11.47 -25.88 6.09
C PRO A 125 10.61 -24.68 5.66
N PRO A 126 10.19 -23.83 6.61
CA PRO A 126 9.48 -22.59 6.29
C PRO A 126 10.28 -21.70 5.34
N ASN A 127 9.60 -21.16 4.33
CA ASN A 127 10.19 -20.19 3.41
C ASN A 127 9.85 -18.74 3.80
N PHE A 128 10.45 -17.78 3.11
CA PHE A 128 10.27 -16.35 3.36
C PHE A 128 8.80 -15.92 3.42
N ALA A 129 7.99 -16.34 2.46
CA ALA A 129 6.58 -15.94 2.41
C ALA A 129 5.79 -16.48 3.61
N GLU A 130 6.10 -17.69 4.09
CA GLU A 130 5.41 -18.30 5.22
C GLU A 130 5.75 -17.56 6.53
N ILE A 131 7.03 -17.23 6.74
CA ILE A 131 7.43 -16.41 7.88
C ILE A 131 6.82 -15.00 7.79
N ARG A 132 6.80 -14.39 6.60
CA ARG A 132 6.12 -13.10 6.35
C ARG A 132 4.65 -13.16 6.74
N HIS A 133 3.92 -14.22 6.36
CA HIS A 133 2.51 -14.37 6.71
C HIS A 133 2.28 -14.51 8.21
N ILE A 134 3.10 -15.28 8.91
CA ILE A 134 3.00 -15.43 10.36
C ILE A 134 3.25 -14.08 11.08
N LEU A 135 4.26 -13.33 10.63
CA LEU A 135 4.52 -11.98 11.15
C LEU A 135 3.36 -11.02 10.88
N ASN A 136 2.85 -11.00 9.64
CA ASN A 136 1.70 -10.17 9.25
C ASN A 136 0.47 -10.49 10.09
N LEU A 137 0.16 -11.77 10.29
CA LEU A 137 -0.98 -12.20 11.09
C LEU A 137 -0.84 -11.78 12.56
N SER A 138 0.37 -11.94 13.12
CA SER A 138 0.66 -11.48 14.49
C SER A 138 0.51 -9.96 14.62
N GLN A 139 0.95 -9.19 13.63
CA GLN A 139 0.76 -7.73 13.59
C GLN A 139 -0.71 -7.34 13.48
N ILE A 140 -1.51 -8.05 12.69
CA ILE A 140 -2.97 -7.84 12.58
C ILE A 140 -3.62 -8.08 13.93
N HIS A 141 -3.38 -9.23 14.59
CA HIS A 141 -3.92 -9.51 15.92
C HIS A 141 -3.58 -8.42 16.94
N ALA A 142 -2.35 -7.92 16.88
CA ALA A 142 -1.87 -6.93 17.84
C ALA A 142 -2.39 -5.52 17.58
N SER A 143 -2.69 -5.16 16.32
CA SER A 143 -3.06 -3.80 15.92
C SER A 143 -4.57 -3.60 15.75
N ALA A 144 -5.29 -4.61 15.23
CA ALA A 144 -6.70 -4.49 14.87
C ALA A 144 -7.61 -3.94 15.99
N PRO A 145 -7.48 -4.33 17.28
CA PRO A 145 -8.35 -3.81 18.34
C PRO A 145 -8.26 -2.30 18.58
N SER A 146 -7.19 -1.66 18.10
CA SER A 146 -6.90 -0.24 18.36
C SER A 146 -6.57 0.53 17.08
N LEU A 147 -6.80 -0.06 15.91
CA LEU A 147 -6.46 0.55 14.64
C LEU A 147 -7.32 1.80 14.41
N LYS A 148 -6.67 2.92 14.06
CA LYS A 148 -7.33 4.21 13.78
C LYS A 148 -7.01 4.78 12.40
N LEU A 149 -5.94 4.28 11.78
CA LEU A 149 -5.51 4.67 10.44
C LEU A 149 -4.90 3.45 9.75
N ALA A 150 -5.36 3.16 8.54
CA ALA A 150 -4.77 2.24 7.60
C ALA A 150 -4.25 3.03 6.39
N THR A 151 -2.98 2.87 6.06
CA THR A 151 -2.35 3.52 4.91
C THR A 151 -2.01 2.48 3.85
N PHE A 152 -2.33 2.76 2.60
CA PHE A 152 -2.06 1.90 1.46
C PHE A 152 -1.11 2.61 0.49
N ASP A 153 -0.01 1.96 0.14
CA ASP A 153 0.85 2.43 -0.94
C ASP A 153 0.19 2.07 -2.28
N ALA A 154 -0.36 3.05 -2.98
CA ALA A 154 -1.12 2.82 -4.19
C ALA A 154 -0.28 2.13 -5.26
N ASP A 155 0.99 2.55 -5.36
CA ASP A 155 1.94 2.10 -6.35
C ASP A 155 2.43 0.70 -5.93
N GLY A 156 1.87 -0.35 -6.55
CA GLY A 156 2.21 -1.74 -6.27
C GLY A 156 1.30 -2.48 -5.27
N THR A 157 0.35 -1.81 -4.59
CA THR A 157 -0.70 -2.52 -3.80
C THR A 157 -2.11 -2.34 -4.33
N LEU A 158 -2.48 -1.16 -4.86
CA LEU A 158 -3.85 -0.89 -5.30
C LEU A 158 -4.05 -1.04 -6.81
N TYR A 159 -3.00 -0.80 -7.60
CA TYR A 159 -2.97 -1.04 -9.03
C TYR A 159 -1.51 -1.28 -9.48
N ASP A 160 -1.32 -2.09 -10.54
CA ASP A 160 0.01 -2.21 -11.16
C ASP A 160 0.46 -0.85 -11.74
N ASP A 161 1.77 -0.65 -11.90
CA ASP A 161 2.36 0.60 -12.40
C ASP A 161 1.60 1.17 -13.61
N GLY A 162 1.02 2.36 -13.42
CA GLY A 162 0.31 3.10 -14.46
C GLY A 162 -1.11 2.63 -14.78
N LYS A 163 -1.69 1.70 -14.01
CA LYS A 163 -3.10 1.31 -14.12
C LYS A 163 -4.02 2.15 -13.22
N HIS A 164 -5.31 1.90 -13.36
CA HIS A 164 -6.42 2.58 -12.67
C HIS A 164 -7.14 1.63 -11.72
N PHE A 165 -7.77 2.19 -10.69
CA PHE A 165 -8.62 1.47 -9.78
C PHE A 165 -9.95 1.11 -10.49
N THR A 166 -10.21 -0.19 -10.66
CA THR A 166 -11.42 -0.69 -11.33
C THR A 166 -12.55 -0.93 -10.33
N ARG A 167 -13.80 -0.81 -10.82
CA ARG A 167 -15.03 -0.94 -10.02
C ARG A 167 -15.23 -2.32 -9.40
N ASP A 168 -14.65 -3.36 -9.99
CA ASP A 168 -14.75 -4.75 -9.57
C ASP A 168 -13.66 -5.17 -8.58
N SER A 169 -12.83 -4.22 -8.14
CA SER A 169 -11.77 -4.49 -7.18
C SER A 169 -12.32 -4.91 -5.82
N SER A 170 -11.91 -6.09 -5.34
CA SER A 170 -12.19 -6.54 -3.98
C SER A 170 -11.64 -5.59 -2.92
N MET A 171 -10.72 -4.69 -3.28
CA MET A 171 -10.24 -3.67 -2.35
C MET A 171 -11.31 -2.66 -1.95
N ILE A 172 -12.35 -2.43 -2.77
CA ILE A 172 -13.40 -1.46 -2.42
C ILE A 172 -14.15 -1.92 -1.18
N SER A 173 -14.55 -3.19 -1.13
CA SER A 173 -15.26 -3.73 0.04
C SER A 173 -14.38 -3.68 1.28
N LEU A 174 -13.09 -3.99 1.16
CA LEU A 174 -12.12 -3.91 2.28
C LEU A 174 -11.96 -2.46 2.79
N ILE A 175 -11.84 -1.48 1.89
CA ILE A 175 -11.77 -0.04 2.25
C ILE A 175 -13.05 0.39 2.95
N LEU A 176 -14.22 0.06 2.39
CA LEU A 176 -15.51 0.34 3.02
C LEU A 176 -15.64 -0.35 4.38
N GLY A 177 -15.14 -1.58 4.52
CA GLY A 177 -15.05 -2.31 5.79
C GLY A 177 -14.27 -1.53 6.84
N LEU A 178 -13.08 -1.03 6.50
CA LEU A 178 -12.27 -0.19 7.39
C LEU A 178 -12.99 1.11 7.77
N LEU A 179 -13.52 1.84 6.78
CA LEU A 179 -14.24 3.09 7.00
C LEU A 179 -15.48 2.88 7.89
N SER A 180 -16.20 1.77 7.70
CA SER A 180 -17.38 1.39 8.50
C SER A 180 -17.03 1.10 9.96
N ASN A 181 -15.80 0.66 10.23
CA ASN A 181 -15.27 0.42 11.58
C ASN A 181 -14.55 1.65 12.15
N GLU A 182 -14.85 2.85 11.63
CA GLU A 182 -14.29 4.13 12.04
C GLU A 182 -12.75 4.21 11.92
N VAL A 183 -12.16 3.42 11.03
CA VAL A 183 -10.74 3.47 10.69
C VAL A 183 -10.55 4.49 9.57
N ASN A 184 -9.64 5.44 9.75
CA ASN A 184 -9.23 6.33 8.67
C ASN A 184 -8.46 5.53 7.63
N VAL A 185 -8.71 5.80 6.35
CA VAL A 185 -8.01 5.16 5.24
C VAL A 185 -7.27 6.23 4.45
N ALA A 186 -5.97 6.05 4.23
CA ALA A 186 -5.20 6.94 3.38
C ALA A 186 -4.51 6.14 2.25
N ILE A 187 -4.67 6.61 1.02
CA ILE A 187 -3.92 6.11 -0.14
C ILE A 187 -2.72 7.03 -0.34
N ILE A 188 -1.50 6.47 -0.38
CA ILE A 188 -0.25 7.20 -0.60
C ILE A 188 0.26 6.83 -1.99
N THR A 189 0.67 7.81 -2.81
CA THR A 189 1.22 7.55 -4.14
C THR A 189 2.37 8.50 -4.46
N ALA A 190 3.39 8.00 -5.15
CA ALA A 190 4.47 8.81 -5.70
C ALA A 190 3.99 9.74 -6.84
N ALA A 191 2.81 9.48 -7.42
CA ALA A 191 2.24 10.33 -8.45
C ALA A 191 1.85 11.71 -7.91
N GLY A 192 2.59 12.75 -8.33
CA GLY A 192 2.31 14.16 -8.05
C GLY A 192 1.69 14.90 -9.25
N TYR A 193 0.49 15.48 -9.08
CA TYR A 193 -0.20 16.28 -10.11
C TYR A 193 -0.59 17.67 -9.57
N PRO A 194 0.38 18.59 -9.39
CA PRO A 194 0.10 19.91 -8.83
C PRO A 194 -0.99 20.64 -9.62
N GLY A 195 -2.02 21.12 -8.90
CA GLY A 195 -3.16 21.84 -9.48
C GLY A 195 -4.08 21.01 -10.38
N GLN A 196 -3.84 19.70 -10.53
CA GLN A 196 -4.55 18.83 -11.47
C GLN A 196 -5.28 17.71 -10.75
N VAL A 197 -6.34 18.07 -10.02
CA VAL A 197 -7.19 17.12 -9.28
C VAL A 197 -7.73 16.01 -10.19
N GLY A 198 -8.14 16.34 -11.42
CA GLY A 198 -8.70 15.36 -12.37
C GLY A 198 -7.80 14.16 -12.65
N ARG A 199 -6.46 14.31 -12.58
CA ARG A 199 -5.54 13.19 -12.78
C ARG A 199 -5.50 12.22 -11.59
N TYR A 200 -5.83 12.69 -10.39
CA TYR A 200 -6.08 11.82 -9.24
C TYR A 200 -7.42 11.12 -9.37
N GLU A 201 -8.46 11.81 -9.84
CA GLU A 201 -9.78 11.23 -10.07
C GLU A 201 -9.73 10.10 -11.12
N GLU A 202 -9.05 10.32 -12.24
CA GLU A 202 -8.85 9.30 -13.28
C GLU A 202 -8.26 8.00 -12.72
N ARG A 203 -7.33 8.09 -11.76
CA ARG A 203 -6.71 6.90 -11.15
C ARG A 203 -7.63 6.17 -10.19
N LEU A 204 -8.59 6.88 -9.58
CA LEU A 204 -9.50 6.37 -8.56
C LEU A 204 -10.95 6.30 -9.05
N GLU A 205 -11.18 6.42 -10.36
CA GLU A 205 -12.52 6.56 -10.94
C GLU A 205 -13.44 5.42 -10.50
N GLY A 206 -12.99 4.17 -10.59
CA GLY A 206 -13.79 3.02 -10.18
C GLY A 206 -14.16 3.02 -8.69
N LEU A 207 -13.30 3.57 -7.82
CA LEU A 207 -13.61 3.72 -6.40
C LEU A 207 -14.64 4.83 -6.16
N LEU A 208 -14.44 6.00 -6.78
CA LEU A 208 -15.31 7.17 -6.62
C LEU A 208 -16.71 6.90 -7.18
N GLU A 209 -16.81 6.19 -8.31
CA GLU A 209 -18.08 5.76 -8.88
C GLU A 209 -18.84 4.83 -7.93
N VAL A 210 -18.16 3.84 -7.33
CA VAL A 210 -18.80 2.94 -6.38
C VAL A 210 -19.23 3.68 -5.11
N PHE A 211 -18.42 4.62 -4.60
CA PHE A 211 -18.85 5.46 -3.47
C PHE A 211 -20.10 6.28 -3.78
N LYS A 212 -20.16 6.83 -5.00
CA LYS A 212 -21.32 7.60 -5.46
C LYS A 212 -22.57 6.72 -5.62
N GLU A 213 -22.44 5.56 -6.23
CA GLU A 213 -23.56 4.63 -6.46
C GLU A 213 -24.12 4.04 -5.18
N LEU A 214 -23.26 3.76 -4.21
CA LEU A 214 -23.67 3.26 -2.90
C LEU A 214 -24.10 4.39 -1.95
N GLU A 215 -24.11 5.64 -2.44
CA GLU A 215 -24.45 6.85 -1.68
C GLU A 215 -23.72 6.91 -0.33
N VAL A 216 -22.41 6.63 -0.33
CA VAL A 216 -21.60 6.58 0.89
C VAL A 216 -21.69 7.94 1.59
N PRO A 217 -22.08 8.00 2.88
CA PRO A 217 -22.29 9.26 3.58
C PRO A 217 -21.01 10.08 3.70
N LYS A 218 -21.14 11.41 3.66
CA LYS A 218 -20.01 12.34 3.81
C LYS A 218 -19.18 12.06 5.08
N GLU A 219 -19.82 11.74 6.20
CA GLU A 219 -19.13 11.41 7.45
C GLU A 219 -18.20 10.19 7.33
N VAL A 220 -18.57 9.22 6.49
CA VAL A 220 -17.72 8.05 6.18
C VAL A 220 -16.58 8.47 5.25
N LEU A 221 -16.89 9.24 4.20
CA LEU A 221 -15.89 9.77 3.24
C LEU A 221 -14.88 10.71 3.91
N ASP A 222 -15.25 11.39 4.98
CA ASP A 222 -14.37 12.29 5.73
C ASP A 222 -13.19 11.56 6.40
N ARG A 223 -13.25 10.22 6.51
CA ARG A 223 -12.17 9.35 6.97
C ARG A 223 -11.27 8.84 5.85
N PHE A 224 -11.55 9.18 4.59
CA PHE A 224 -10.76 8.77 3.43
C PHE A 224 -9.87 9.92 2.93
N TYR A 225 -8.59 9.60 2.71
CA TYR A 225 -7.56 10.57 2.32
C TYR A 225 -6.71 10.04 1.17
N ILE A 226 -6.14 10.95 0.40
CA ILE A 226 -5.12 10.63 -0.60
C ILE A 226 -3.92 11.55 -0.37
N MET A 227 -2.72 10.98 -0.27
CA MET A 227 -1.46 11.68 -0.25
C MET A 227 -0.72 11.45 -1.57
N GLY A 228 -0.74 12.46 -2.43
CA GLY A 228 -0.07 12.48 -3.72
C GLY A 228 1.34 13.06 -3.65
N GLY A 229 2.19 12.64 -4.59
CA GLY A 229 3.58 13.08 -4.67
C GLY A 229 4.34 12.73 -3.39
N GLU A 230 4.13 11.51 -2.88
CA GLU A 230 4.66 10.94 -1.64
C GLU A 230 4.18 11.65 -0.37
N CYS A 231 4.48 12.94 -0.23
CA CYS A 231 4.15 13.74 0.94
C CYS A 231 3.84 15.21 0.60
N ASN A 232 3.44 15.50 -0.64
CA ASN A 232 3.33 16.87 -1.14
C ASN A 232 1.91 17.39 -1.28
N TYR A 233 0.94 16.53 -1.60
CA TYR A 233 -0.43 16.94 -1.91
C TYR A 233 -1.43 16.08 -1.15
N LEU A 234 -2.15 16.67 -0.18
CA LEU A 234 -3.23 15.99 0.53
C LEU A 234 -4.57 16.29 -0.15
N LEU A 235 -5.38 15.25 -0.39
CA LEU A 235 -6.70 15.36 -0.99
C LEU A 235 -7.76 14.65 -0.14
N LYS A 236 -9.00 15.14 -0.24
CA LYS A 236 -10.22 14.52 0.29
C LYS A 236 -11.31 14.46 -0.77
N ILE A 237 -12.37 13.72 -0.45
CA ILE A 237 -13.60 13.63 -1.24
C ILE A 237 -14.62 14.61 -0.66
N ASP A 238 -15.30 15.37 -1.53
CA ASP A 238 -16.40 16.27 -1.16
C ASP A 238 -17.77 15.56 -1.18
N GLU A 239 -18.84 16.33 -0.95
CA GLU A 239 -20.23 15.85 -0.97
C GLU A 239 -20.75 15.44 -2.36
N ASN A 240 -20.04 15.81 -3.44
CA ASN A 240 -20.37 15.44 -4.81
C ASN A 240 -19.54 14.23 -5.29
N TYR A 241 -18.83 13.55 -4.39
CA TYR A 241 -17.91 12.46 -4.68
C TYR A 241 -16.73 12.88 -5.57
N LYS A 242 -16.32 14.15 -5.47
CA LYS A 242 -15.21 14.74 -6.21
C LYS A 242 -14.02 15.00 -5.30
N LEU A 243 -12.83 14.87 -5.85
CA LEU A 243 -11.61 15.15 -5.11
C LEU A 243 -11.38 16.66 -5.02
N TYR A 244 -10.70 17.08 -3.96
CA TYR A 244 -10.17 18.43 -3.84
C TYR A 244 -8.87 18.43 -3.03
N PHE A 245 -7.98 19.38 -3.30
CA PHE A 245 -6.76 19.57 -2.51
C PHE A 245 -7.09 20.24 -1.18
N ILE A 246 -6.53 19.70 -0.09
CA ILE A 246 -6.47 20.40 1.18
C ILE A 246 -5.29 21.38 1.13
N PRO A 247 -5.50 22.69 1.40
CA PRO A 247 -4.43 23.67 1.47
C PRO A 247 -3.29 23.23 2.39
N ARG A 248 -2.04 23.36 1.93
CA ARG A 248 -0.85 22.92 2.67
C ARG A 248 -0.77 23.50 4.07
N SER A 249 -1.25 24.72 4.28
CA SER A 249 -1.32 25.39 5.58
C SER A 249 -2.17 24.69 6.63
N GLU A 250 -3.10 23.81 6.23
CA GLU A 250 -4.01 23.12 7.15
C GLU A 250 -3.45 21.81 7.71
N TRP A 251 -2.44 21.23 7.06
CA TRP A 251 -1.95 19.89 7.41
C TRP A 251 -0.42 19.76 7.48
N ALA A 252 0.34 20.68 6.87
CA ALA A 252 1.79 20.62 6.93
C ALA A 252 2.26 20.85 8.38
N SER A 253 3.07 19.90 8.88
CA SER A 253 3.71 20.04 10.18
C SER A 253 4.97 20.90 10.08
N CYS A 254 5.49 21.36 11.22
CA CYS A 254 6.78 22.06 11.27
C CYS A 254 7.94 21.25 10.70
N ALA A 255 7.87 19.91 10.74
CA ALA A 255 8.88 19.02 10.15
C ALA A 255 8.85 19.00 8.61
N MET A 256 7.80 19.55 8.00
CA MET A 256 7.59 19.64 6.55
C MET A 256 7.72 21.08 6.03
N MET A 257 8.12 22.01 6.91
CA MET A 257 8.46 23.38 6.55
C MET A 257 9.91 23.43 6.10
N TRP A 258 10.15 22.96 4.88
CA TRP A 258 11.44 23.04 4.24
C TRP A 258 11.59 24.38 3.53
N ASP A 259 12.83 24.86 3.43
CA ASP A 259 13.12 26.10 2.73
C ASP A 259 12.96 25.89 1.22
N GLU A 260 12.16 26.74 0.57
CA GLU A 260 11.87 26.63 -0.86
C GLU A 260 13.12 26.76 -1.74
N SER A 261 14.11 27.55 -1.30
CA SER A 261 15.38 27.67 -2.00
C SER A 261 16.26 26.43 -1.85
N GLU A 262 16.19 25.73 -0.71
CA GLU A 262 16.88 24.44 -0.53
C GLU A 262 16.26 23.34 -1.42
N ILE A 263 14.93 23.35 -1.56
CA ILE A 263 14.22 22.41 -2.44
C ILE A 263 14.59 22.67 -3.90
N GLU A 264 14.54 23.92 -4.35
CA GLU A 264 14.91 24.27 -5.73
C GLU A 264 16.36 23.90 -6.04
N ALA A 265 17.29 24.18 -5.12
CA ALA A 265 18.69 23.81 -5.27
C ALA A 265 18.90 22.28 -5.31
N LEU A 266 18.16 21.52 -4.50
CA LEU A 266 18.19 20.07 -4.52
C LEU A 266 17.70 19.51 -5.86
N LEU A 267 16.56 20.03 -6.35
CA LEU A 267 15.98 19.60 -7.61
C LEU A 267 16.89 19.99 -8.80
N ASP A 268 17.54 21.16 -8.78
CA ASP A 268 18.51 21.58 -9.80
C ASP A 268 19.72 20.64 -9.87
N ARG A 269 20.23 20.26 -8.70
CA ARG A 269 21.31 19.27 -8.63
C ARG A 269 20.84 17.90 -9.14
N ALA A 270 19.65 17.46 -8.73
CA ALA A 270 19.07 16.20 -9.19
C ALA A 270 18.91 16.20 -10.72
N GLN A 271 18.40 17.28 -11.30
CA GLN A 271 18.30 17.46 -12.76
C GLN A 271 19.67 17.33 -13.44
N ALA A 272 20.67 18.04 -12.93
CA ALA A 272 22.02 18.00 -13.49
C ALA A 272 22.61 16.58 -13.42
N VAL A 273 22.46 15.89 -12.29
CA VAL A 273 22.93 14.51 -12.13
C VAL A 273 22.24 13.58 -13.12
N LEU A 274 20.91 13.64 -13.25
CA LEU A 274 20.16 12.79 -14.16
C LEU A 274 20.57 12.99 -15.62
N LEU A 275 20.68 14.25 -16.07
CA LEU A 275 21.05 14.56 -17.45
C LEU A 275 22.51 14.15 -17.74
N ASN A 276 23.42 14.40 -16.81
CA ASN A 276 24.82 14.00 -16.95
C ASN A 276 24.99 12.48 -17.00
N THR A 277 24.29 11.76 -16.13
CA THR A 277 24.32 10.29 -16.12
C THR A 277 23.67 9.71 -17.37
N ALA A 278 22.53 10.24 -17.82
CA ALA A 278 21.89 9.83 -19.06
C ALA A 278 22.82 10.02 -20.27
N SER A 279 23.53 11.16 -20.34
CA SER A 279 24.53 11.41 -21.38
C SER A 279 25.69 10.42 -21.32
N LYS A 280 26.23 10.10 -20.14
CA LYS A 280 27.30 9.09 -19.98
C LYS A 280 26.87 7.69 -20.41
N LEU A 281 25.61 7.35 -20.16
CA LEU A 281 25.01 6.06 -20.53
C LEU A 281 24.50 6.04 -21.99
N ASN A 282 24.66 7.14 -22.74
CA ASN A 282 24.16 7.30 -24.10
C ASN A 282 22.66 7.04 -24.24
N VAL A 283 21.87 7.46 -23.24
CA VAL A 283 20.40 7.37 -23.28
C VAL A 283 19.80 8.75 -23.48
N GLU A 284 19.06 8.89 -24.57
CA GLU A 284 18.25 10.07 -24.81
C GLU A 284 17.03 10.07 -23.89
N VAL A 285 16.82 11.18 -23.17
CA VAL A 285 15.75 11.29 -22.16
C VAL A 285 14.93 12.56 -22.34
N ASN A 286 13.63 12.46 -22.10
CA ASN A 286 12.76 13.60 -21.84
C ASN A 286 12.85 13.96 -20.36
N LEU A 287 13.07 15.25 -20.08
CA LEU A 287 13.07 15.80 -18.72
C LEU A 287 11.66 16.26 -18.34
N VAL A 288 11.25 15.97 -17.11
CA VAL A 288 10.03 16.50 -16.48
C VAL A 288 10.43 17.18 -15.18
N ARG A 289 10.20 18.48 -15.09
CA ARG A 289 10.41 19.28 -13.87
C ARG A 289 9.06 19.75 -13.32
N LYS A 290 8.86 19.57 -12.02
CA LYS A 290 7.69 20.01 -11.25
C LYS A 290 8.19 20.80 -10.03
N GLU A 291 7.26 21.43 -9.31
CA GLU A 291 7.55 22.20 -8.09
C GLU A 291 8.31 21.39 -7.03
N ARG A 292 7.98 20.11 -6.87
CA ARG A 292 8.52 19.22 -5.83
C ARG A 292 9.12 17.94 -6.38
N ALA A 293 9.40 17.91 -7.69
CA ALA A 293 9.93 16.70 -8.29
C ALA A 293 10.68 16.98 -9.57
N VAL A 294 11.69 16.16 -9.84
CA VAL A 294 12.35 16.11 -11.14
C VAL A 294 12.50 14.67 -11.60
N GLY A 295 12.24 14.45 -12.88
CA GLY A 295 12.17 13.14 -13.48
C GLY A 295 12.75 13.11 -14.87
N VAL A 296 13.30 11.96 -15.26
CA VAL A 296 13.67 11.68 -16.65
C VAL A 296 12.94 10.44 -17.13
N SER A 297 12.59 10.44 -18.41
CA SER A 297 12.01 9.28 -19.10
C SER A 297 12.74 9.04 -20.41
N PRO A 298 13.22 7.84 -20.72
CA PRO A 298 13.96 7.59 -21.93
C PRO A 298 13.03 7.75 -23.15
N VAL A 299 13.55 8.36 -24.23
CA VAL A 299 12.79 8.59 -25.46
C VAL A 299 12.42 7.25 -26.13
N ASN A 300 13.33 6.29 -26.06
CA ASN A 300 13.14 4.91 -26.48
C ASN A 300 13.16 3.98 -25.25
N PRO A 301 12.53 2.79 -25.31
CA PRO A 301 12.63 1.80 -24.23
C PRO A 301 14.10 1.54 -23.87
N SER A 302 14.43 1.66 -22.58
CA SER A 302 15.76 1.38 -22.04
C SER A 302 15.69 0.13 -21.15
N VAL A 303 16.83 -0.52 -20.95
CA VAL A 303 16.92 -1.67 -20.05
C VAL A 303 16.84 -1.23 -18.59
N TYR A 304 16.34 -2.11 -17.75
CA TYR A 304 16.07 -1.84 -16.33
C TYR A 304 17.31 -1.35 -15.59
N GLU A 305 18.47 -1.95 -15.87
CA GLU A 305 19.76 -1.64 -15.25
C GLU A 305 20.20 -0.20 -15.51
N VAL A 306 19.89 0.37 -16.68
CA VAL A 306 20.21 1.76 -16.99
C VAL A 306 19.33 2.73 -16.19
N LEU A 307 18.06 2.39 -16.00
CA LEU A 307 17.16 3.18 -15.16
C LEU A 307 17.53 3.06 -13.67
N GLU A 308 17.99 1.90 -13.21
CA GLU A 308 18.57 1.73 -11.87
C GLU A 308 19.84 2.56 -11.70
N GLU A 309 20.75 2.56 -12.68
CA GLU A 309 21.99 3.35 -12.62
C GLU A 309 21.70 4.84 -12.49
N LEU A 310 20.72 5.36 -13.23
CA LEU A 310 20.24 6.74 -13.09
C LEU A 310 19.74 7.03 -11.68
N ALA A 311 18.90 6.14 -11.14
CA ALA A 311 18.30 6.33 -9.83
C ALA A 311 19.32 6.24 -8.69
N LEU A 312 20.19 5.23 -8.71
CA LEU A 312 21.23 5.03 -7.71
C LEU A 312 22.27 6.14 -7.75
N THR A 313 22.64 6.63 -8.93
CA THR A 313 23.56 7.77 -9.06
C THR A 313 22.94 9.03 -8.46
N ALA A 314 21.66 9.31 -8.76
CA ALA A 314 20.95 10.44 -8.15
C ALA A 314 20.89 10.30 -6.62
N GLN A 315 20.50 9.12 -6.11
CA GLN A 315 20.45 8.85 -4.68
C GLN A 315 21.81 9.10 -3.99
N TYR A 316 22.90 8.62 -4.59
CA TYR A 316 24.25 8.75 -4.05
C TYR A 316 24.75 10.20 -4.07
N GLU A 317 24.60 10.90 -5.19
CA GLU A 317 25.12 12.27 -5.38
C GLU A 317 24.34 13.32 -4.59
N LEU A 318 23.08 13.05 -4.23
CA LEU A 318 22.22 13.93 -3.44
C LEU A 318 22.31 13.64 -1.94
N GLN A 319 22.86 12.48 -1.55
CA GLN A 319 22.95 12.10 -0.14
C GLN A 319 23.83 13.07 0.64
N GLY A 320 23.27 13.67 1.69
CA GLY A 320 23.97 14.62 2.57
C GLY A 320 24.18 16.01 1.98
N VAL A 321 23.60 16.31 0.81
CA VAL A 321 23.67 17.64 0.18
C VAL A 321 22.72 18.63 0.85
N SER A 322 21.55 18.17 1.25
CA SER A 322 20.51 18.98 1.90
C SER A 322 19.94 18.25 3.11
N SER A 323 19.33 19.01 4.01
CA SER A 323 18.52 18.48 5.11
C SER A 323 17.11 18.06 4.66
N VAL A 324 16.70 18.51 3.46
CA VAL A 324 15.42 18.17 2.83
C VAL A 324 15.40 16.67 2.53
N PRO A 325 14.43 15.91 3.09
CA PRO A 325 14.22 14.52 2.73
C PRO A 325 13.84 14.41 1.26
N PHE A 326 14.39 13.40 0.58
CA PHE A 326 14.04 13.11 -0.80
C PHE A 326 14.01 11.60 -1.04
N CYS A 327 13.33 11.20 -2.10
CA CYS A 327 13.32 9.85 -2.63
C CYS A 327 13.81 9.85 -4.07
N ALA A 328 14.75 8.95 -4.41
CA ALA A 328 15.20 8.73 -5.78
C ALA A 328 14.98 7.26 -6.14
N PHE A 329 14.06 6.98 -7.06
CA PHE A 329 13.69 5.62 -7.40
C PHE A 329 13.46 5.41 -8.89
N ASN A 330 13.60 4.16 -9.32
CA ASN A 330 13.25 3.70 -10.65
C ASN A 330 11.79 3.22 -10.65
N GLY A 331 10.89 3.98 -11.26
CA GLY A 331 9.46 3.67 -11.31
C GLY A 331 9.06 2.67 -12.40
N GLY A 332 10.02 1.99 -13.04
CA GLY A 332 9.74 1.11 -14.18
C GLY A 332 9.22 1.85 -15.41
N GLY A 333 9.14 1.15 -16.55
CA GLY A 333 8.52 1.68 -17.79
C GLY A 333 9.09 3.01 -18.32
N GLY A 334 10.28 3.41 -17.87
CA GLY A 334 10.91 4.65 -18.26
C GLY A 334 10.43 5.91 -17.52
N ARG A 335 10.08 5.85 -16.22
CA ARG A 335 9.81 7.07 -15.43
C ARG A 335 10.67 7.09 -14.17
N PHE A 336 11.53 8.11 -14.06
CA PHE A 336 12.22 8.46 -12.81
C PHE A 336 11.45 9.58 -12.11
N VAL A 337 11.25 9.48 -10.81
CA VAL A 337 10.73 10.56 -9.97
C VAL A 337 11.69 10.73 -8.81
N GLY A 338 12.39 11.86 -8.78
CA GLY A 338 12.98 12.40 -7.56
C GLY A 338 11.93 13.26 -6.88
N GLY A 339 11.51 12.91 -5.67
CA GLY A 339 10.47 13.60 -4.88
C GLY A 339 10.95 14.07 -3.52
#